data_AF-A0A5N7CQC4-F1
#
_entry.id   AF-A0A5N7CQC4-F1
#
_cell.length_a   1.000
_cell.length_b   1.000
_cell.length_c   1.000
_cell.angle_alpha   90.00
_cell.angle_beta   90.00
_cell.angle_gamma   90.00
#
_symmetry.space_group_name_H-M   'P 1'
#
loop_
_entity.id
_entity.type
_entity.pdbx_description
1 polymer ?
#
loop_
_entity_poly.entity_id
_entity_poly.type
_entity_poly.pdbx_seq_one_letter_code
_entity_poly.pdbx_strand_id
1 'polypeptide(L)'
;MSTKQEIIVGAIVTLSQGKDGNYDVGQVGEDLLKAPGRDVGDRKPISWDLGPHSGTGWVDTETLDIGVTVSIWGISIGTFYGNMGNLGLKVNVNLTGATGWVMFYSKNRTTAWVRISLDLKAFGDYMDDFQTLEW
;
A
#
# COMPACT_ATOMS: atom_id res chain seq x y z
N MET A 1 17.35 17.88 -11.55
CA MET A 1 16.14 17.68 -10.73
C MET A 1 16.59 17.10 -9.39
N SER A 2 16.13 17.65 -8.27
CA SER A 2 16.46 17.12 -6.93
C SER A 2 15.47 16.01 -6.60
N THR A 3 15.97 14.81 -6.30
CA THR A 3 15.17 13.71 -5.75
C THR A 3 14.82 14.08 -4.32
N LYS A 4 13.53 14.18 -3.98
CA LYS A 4 13.09 14.31 -2.59
C LYS A 4 13.20 12.92 -1.95
N GLN A 5 13.90 12.84 -0.82
CA GLN A 5 14.00 11.62 -0.02
C GLN A 5 13.30 11.86 1.32
N GLU A 6 12.42 10.95 1.68
CA GLU A 6 11.73 10.92 2.97
C GLU A 6 12.20 9.67 3.72
N ILE A 7 12.45 9.79 5.03
CA ILE A 7 12.78 8.65 5.89
C ILE A 7 11.51 8.31 6.67
N ILE A 8 10.96 7.13 6.40
CA ILE A 8 9.82 6.57 7.12
C ILE A 8 10.36 5.63 8.19
N VAL A 9 10.00 5.85 9.46
CA VAL A 9 10.49 5.05 10.60
C VAL A 9 9.42 4.07 11.06
N GLY A 10 9.64 2.78 10.78
CA GLY A 10 9.01 1.63 11.44
C GLY A 10 7.54 1.34 11.13
N ALA A 11 7.08 0.17 11.58
CA ALA A 11 5.67 -0.16 11.69
C ALA A 11 5.18 0.17 13.11
N ILE A 12 3.99 0.75 13.24
CA ILE A 12 3.38 0.99 14.56
C ILE A 12 2.88 -0.35 15.09
N VAL A 13 3.41 -0.75 16.25
CA VAL A 13 3.02 -1.97 16.94
C VAL A 13 2.47 -1.64 18.32
N THR A 14 1.46 -2.37 18.76
CA THR A 14 1.10 -2.47 20.17
C THR A 14 2.05 -3.46 20.85
N LEU A 15 2.51 -3.09 22.04
CA LEU A 15 3.28 -3.96 22.93
C LEU A 15 2.53 -4.02 24.25
N SER A 16 2.09 -5.20 24.65
CA SER A 16 1.52 -5.43 25.98
C SER A 16 2.31 -6.50 26.70
N GLN A 17 2.65 -6.24 27.96
CA GLN A 17 3.31 -7.22 28.82
C GLN A 17 2.26 -7.99 29.63
N GLY A 18 2.22 -9.30 29.47
CA GLY A 18 1.40 -10.21 30.25
C GLY A 18 1.91 -10.39 31.68
N LYS A 19 1.04 -10.88 32.57
CA LYS A 19 1.34 -11.07 34.01
C LYS A 19 2.50 -12.03 34.28
N ASP A 20 2.81 -12.91 33.34
CA ASP A 20 3.85 -13.92 33.46
C ASP A 20 5.23 -13.42 32.95
N GLY A 21 5.33 -12.14 32.59
CA GLY A 21 6.55 -11.54 32.02
C GLY A 21 6.68 -11.70 30.50
N ASN A 22 5.74 -12.38 29.85
CA ASN A 22 5.65 -12.51 28.39
C ASN A 22 5.24 -11.19 27.73
N TYR A 23 5.66 -10.98 26.48
CA TYR A 23 5.25 -9.84 25.67
C TYR A 23 4.38 -10.29 24.51
N ASP A 24 3.22 -9.66 24.36
CA ASP A 24 2.38 -9.73 23.18
C ASP A 24 2.69 -8.51 22.31
N VAL A 25 3.03 -8.76 21.05
CA VAL A 25 3.28 -7.73 20.05
C VAL A 25 2.22 -7.87 18.97
N GLY A 26 1.39 -6.84 18.82
CA GLY A 26 0.39 -6.75 17.74
C GLY A 26 0.76 -5.62 16.81
N GLN A 27 0.47 -5.75 15.52
CA GLN A 27 0.57 -4.60 14.64
C GLN A 27 -0.71 -3.77 14.74
N VAL A 28 -0.60 -2.44 14.83
CA VAL A 28 -1.77 -1.58 14.70
C VAL A 28 -2.19 -1.62 13.23
N GLY A 29 -3.39 -2.15 12.95
CA GLY A 29 -3.97 -2.11 11.61
C GLY A 29 -4.08 -0.67 11.08
N GLU A 30 -4.17 -0.51 9.76
CA GLU A 30 -4.18 0.78 9.05
C GLU A 30 -5.43 1.67 9.32
N ASP A 31 -6.08 1.56 10.48
CA ASP A 31 -7.35 2.20 10.82
C ASP A 31 -7.27 3.72 11.06
N LEU A 32 -6.18 4.39 10.70
CA LEU A 32 -6.07 5.85 10.79
C LEU A 32 -5.29 6.45 9.62
N LEU A 33 -5.82 6.32 8.40
CA LEU A 33 -5.39 7.13 7.27
C LEU A 33 -6.53 8.07 6.88
N LYS A 34 -6.64 9.19 7.60
CA LYS A 34 -7.25 10.38 7.00
C LYS A 34 -6.35 10.78 5.83
N ALA A 35 -6.86 10.62 4.61
CA ALA A 35 -6.24 11.17 3.41
C ALA A 35 -5.79 12.62 3.70
N PRO A 36 -4.51 12.99 3.49
CA PRO A 36 -4.14 14.38 3.50
C PRO A 36 -4.82 15.06 2.31
N GLY A 37 -5.67 16.04 2.61
CA GLY A 37 -6.18 17.00 1.64
C GLY A 37 -7.54 16.64 1.04
N ARG A 38 -8.56 17.39 1.48
CA ARG A 38 -9.90 17.62 0.91
C ARG A 38 -10.85 16.43 0.89
N ASP A 39 -12.04 16.63 1.47
CA ASP A 39 -13.27 16.01 0.98
C ASP A 39 -13.39 16.36 -0.50
N VAL A 40 -13.16 15.38 -1.38
CA VAL A 40 -13.46 15.47 -2.80
C VAL A 40 -14.47 14.35 -3.03
N GLY A 41 -15.72 14.72 -3.31
CA GLY A 41 -16.89 13.82 -3.25
C GLY A 41 -16.81 12.55 -4.11
N ASP A 42 -15.89 12.53 -5.08
CA ASP A 42 -15.70 11.42 -6.04
C ASP A 42 -14.57 10.47 -5.67
N ARG A 43 -14.02 10.60 -4.46
CA ARG A 43 -13.05 9.63 -3.93
C ARG A 43 -13.76 8.36 -3.47
N LYS A 44 -13.42 7.24 -4.09
CA LYS A 44 -13.86 5.91 -3.71
C LYS A 44 -12.76 5.21 -2.92
N PRO A 45 -13.08 4.53 -1.80
CA PRO A 45 -12.10 3.78 -1.05
C PRO A 45 -11.60 2.58 -1.86
N ILE A 46 -10.32 2.25 -1.69
CA ILE A 46 -9.72 1.02 -2.20
C ILE A 46 -9.07 0.26 -1.04
N SER A 47 -9.17 -1.06 -1.07
CA SER A 47 -8.47 -1.93 -0.13
C SER A 47 -8.13 -3.25 -0.82
N TRP A 48 -7.00 -3.83 -0.47
CA TRP A 48 -6.67 -5.19 -0.84
C TRP A 48 -5.87 -5.87 0.26
N ASP A 49 -6.04 -7.19 0.33
CA ASP A 49 -5.36 -8.05 1.28
C ASP A 49 -5.04 -9.37 0.60
N LEU A 50 -3.74 -9.64 0.46
CA LEU A 50 -3.18 -10.88 -0.06
C LEU A 50 -2.24 -11.49 0.98
N GLY A 51 -2.62 -11.39 2.25
CA GLY A 51 -1.86 -11.85 3.40
C GLY A 51 -0.76 -10.86 3.77
N PRO A 52 0.54 -11.22 3.63
CA PRO A 52 1.63 -10.30 3.99
C PRO A 52 1.71 -9.05 3.09
N HIS A 53 0.98 -9.01 1.98
CA HIS A 53 0.93 -7.88 1.05
C HIS A 53 -0.48 -7.29 1.04
N SER A 54 -0.60 -6.06 1.49
CA SER A 54 -1.91 -5.41 1.65
C SER A 54 -1.78 -3.92 1.45
N GLY A 55 -2.93 -3.24 1.42
CA GLY A 55 -2.97 -1.80 1.52
C GLY A 55 -4.37 -1.24 1.40
N THR A 56 -4.47 0.03 1.79
CA THR A 56 -5.71 0.78 1.85
C THR A 56 -5.50 2.19 1.32
N GLY A 57 -6.56 2.80 0.80
CA GLY A 57 -6.46 4.12 0.20
C GLY A 57 -7.75 4.61 -0.44
N TRP A 58 -7.60 5.50 -1.40
CA TRP A 58 -8.69 6.07 -2.18
C TRP A 58 -8.28 6.35 -3.62
N VAL A 59 -9.27 6.38 -4.51
CA VAL A 59 -9.16 6.77 -5.92
C VAL A 59 -10.20 7.85 -6.21
N ASP A 60 -9.79 8.96 -6.81
CA ASP A 60 -10.68 9.95 -7.41
C ASP A 60 -11.08 9.45 -8.82
N THR A 61 -12.36 9.13 -9.00
CA THR A 61 -12.83 8.43 -10.21
C THR A 61 -12.88 9.30 -11.46
N GLU A 62 -12.87 10.62 -11.31
CA GLU A 62 -12.86 11.56 -12.44
C GLU A 62 -11.44 11.77 -12.97
N THR A 63 -10.50 12.00 -12.05
CA THR A 63 -9.11 12.35 -12.37
C THR A 63 -8.18 11.15 -12.44
N LEU A 64 -8.55 10.02 -11.83
CA LEU A 64 -7.71 8.84 -11.57
C LEU A 64 -6.56 9.09 -10.60
N ASP A 65 -6.63 10.17 -9.82
CA ASP A 65 -5.68 10.39 -8.73
C ASP A 65 -5.90 9.36 -7.62
N ILE A 66 -4.79 8.90 -7.04
CA ILE A 66 -4.78 7.86 -6.01
C ILE A 66 -3.92 8.30 -4.83
N GLY A 67 -4.39 8.00 -3.63
CA GLY A 67 -3.60 8.04 -2.40
C GLY A 67 -3.69 6.68 -1.71
N VAL A 68 -2.57 6.02 -1.49
CA VAL A 68 -2.56 4.62 -1.08
C VAL A 68 -1.42 4.29 -0.12
N THR A 69 -1.76 3.68 1.00
CA THR A 69 -0.79 3.07 1.90
C THR A 69 -0.55 1.63 1.50
N VAL A 70 0.71 1.24 1.44
CA VAL A 70 1.12 -0.10 1.03
C VAL A 70 1.85 -0.76 2.19
N SER A 71 1.52 -2.02 2.45
CA SER A 71 2.18 -2.88 3.40
C SER A 71 2.78 -4.10 2.69
N ILE A 72 4.08 -4.32 2.87
CA ILE A 72 4.82 -5.46 2.32
C ILE A 72 5.42 -6.24 3.48
N TRP A 73 5.16 -7.54 3.54
CA TRP A 73 5.56 -8.37 4.69
C TRP A 73 4.95 -7.89 6.02
N GLY A 74 3.72 -7.37 5.96
CA GLY A 74 3.07 -6.69 7.07
C GLY A 74 3.67 -5.33 7.39
N ILE A 75 4.85 -4.95 6.87
CA ILE A 75 5.46 -3.66 7.16
C ILE A 75 4.85 -2.59 6.26
N SER A 76 4.21 -1.59 6.86
CA SER A 76 3.78 -0.40 6.12
C SER A 76 5.01 0.34 5.59
N ILE A 77 5.08 0.49 4.26
CA ILE A 77 6.16 1.20 3.57
C ILE A 77 5.81 2.66 3.26
N GLY A 78 4.67 3.13 3.77
CA GLY A 78 4.20 4.51 3.66
C GLY A 78 3.01 4.69 2.73
N THR A 79 2.58 5.95 2.62
CA THR A 79 1.50 6.38 1.73
C THR A 79 2.06 7.04 0.48
N PHE A 80 1.63 6.57 -0.67
CA PHE A 80 2.05 7.07 -1.98
C PHE A 80 0.88 7.77 -2.67
N TYR A 81 1.19 8.85 -3.37
CA TYR A 81 0.23 9.60 -4.16
C TYR A 81 0.67 9.62 -5.61
N GLY A 82 -0.29 9.54 -6.53
CA GLY A 82 -0.02 9.56 -7.96
C GLY A 82 -1.28 9.55 -8.79
N ASN A 83 -1.15 9.19 -10.06
CA ASN A 83 -2.25 9.04 -10.99
C ASN A 83 -2.20 7.65 -11.63
N MET A 84 -3.34 6.96 -11.71
CA MET A 84 -3.45 5.61 -12.24
C MET A 84 -3.58 5.56 -13.77
N GLY A 85 -3.77 6.69 -14.43
CA GLY A 85 -3.85 6.79 -15.89
C GLY A 85 -2.49 6.72 -16.57
N ASN A 86 -2.50 6.27 -17.84
CA ASN A 86 -1.37 6.18 -18.79
C ASN A 86 -0.15 5.34 -18.33
N LEU A 87 0.52 5.74 -17.26
CA LEU A 87 1.75 5.12 -16.74
C LEU A 87 1.55 4.41 -15.40
N GLY A 88 0.48 4.74 -14.66
CA GLY A 88 0.21 4.21 -13.33
C GLY A 88 1.16 4.71 -12.24
N LEU A 89 0.81 4.45 -10.98
CA LEU A 89 1.65 4.71 -9.82
C LEU A 89 2.46 3.44 -9.53
N LYS A 90 3.78 3.49 -9.73
CA LYS A 90 4.69 2.37 -9.44
C LYS A 90 5.55 2.68 -8.22
N VAL A 91 5.52 1.78 -7.24
CA VAL A 91 6.34 1.80 -6.03
C VAL A 91 7.40 0.72 -6.16
N ASN A 92 8.66 1.12 -6.29
CA ASN A 92 9.78 0.16 -6.27
C ASN A 92 10.12 -0.20 -4.83
N VAL A 93 10.23 -1.50 -4.56
CA VAL A 93 10.48 -2.05 -3.23
C VAL A 93 11.90 -2.61 -3.19
N ASN A 94 12.67 -2.17 -2.21
CA ASN A 94 13.98 -2.73 -1.90
C ASN A 94 14.15 -2.79 -0.38
N LEU A 95 13.61 -3.85 0.21
CA LEU A 95 13.67 -4.15 1.63
C LEU A 95 14.58 -5.35 1.87
N THR A 96 15.04 -5.53 3.10
CA THR A 96 15.91 -6.66 3.47
C THR A 96 15.29 -8.02 3.11
N GLY A 97 13.96 -8.17 3.25
CA GLY A 97 13.24 -9.42 2.98
C GLY A 97 12.48 -9.50 1.64
N ALA A 98 12.37 -8.39 0.90
CA ALA A 98 11.59 -8.33 -0.34
C ALA A 98 12.14 -7.28 -1.31
N THR A 99 12.26 -7.62 -2.59
CA THR A 99 12.65 -6.70 -3.66
C THR A 99 11.69 -6.79 -4.83
N GLY A 100 11.45 -5.71 -5.56
CA GLY A 100 10.55 -5.71 -6.71
C GLY A 100 9.74 -4.44 -6.82
N TRP A 101 8.44 -4.56 -7.10
CA TRP A 101 7.55 -3.41 -7.21
C TRP A 101 6.07 -3.76 -7.03
N VAL A 102 5.31 -2.73 -6.67
CA VAL A 102 3.84 -2.70 -6.70
C VAL A 102 3.41 -1.60 -7.66
N MET A 103 2.39 -1.85 -8.48
CA MET A 103 1.87 -0.90 -9.45
C MET A 103 0.35 -0.77 -9.34
N PHE A 104 -0.11 0.47 -9.22
CA PHE A 104 -1.52 0.85 -9.24
C PHE A 104 -1.84 1.48 -10.59
N TYR A 105 -2.87 0.98 -11.26
CA TYR A 105 -3.19 1.45 -12.61
C TYR A 105 -4.67 1.22 -12.96
N SER A 106 -5.13 1.89 -14.01
CA SER A 106 -6.46 1.67 -14.58
C SER A 106 -6.37 1.22 -16.04
N LYS A 107 -7.09 0.15 -16.40
CA LYS A 107 -7.12 -0.39 -17.78
C LYS A 107 -8.08 0.38 -18.70
N ASN A 108 -9.16 0.92 -18.14
CA ASN A 108 -10.34 1.42 -18.87
C ASN A 108 -10.91 2.70 -18.26
N ARG A 109 -10.22 3.35 -17.31
CA ARG A 109 -10.68 4.51 -16.54
C ARG A 109 -11.92 4.26 -15.66
N THR A 110 -12.40 3.03 -15.56
CA THR A 110 -13.55 2.63 -14.71
C THR A 110 -13.18 1.54 -13.70
N THR A 111 -11.95 1.04 -13.77
CA THR A 111 -11.48 -0.05 -12.91
C THR A 111 -10.08 0.24 -12.39
N ALA A 112 -9.86 0.07 -11.09
CA ALA A 112 -8.55 0.10 -10.46
C ALA A 112 -7.98 -1.32 -10.32
N TRP A 113 -6.70 -1.43 -10.65
CA TRP A 113 -5.95 -2.67 -10.61
C TRP A 113 -4.68 -2.47 -9.79
N VAL A 114 -4.28 -3.54 -9.11
CA VAL A 114 -3.01 -3.63 -8.43
C VAL A 114 -2.25 -4.81 -8.99
N ARG A 115 -1.03 -4.54 -9.43
CA ARG A 115 -0.08 -5.55 -9.89
C ARG A 115 1.11 -5.60 -8.97
N ILE A 116 1.44 -6.80 -8.51
CA ILE A 116 2.55 -7.05 -7.60
C ILE A 116 3.56 -7.93 -8.32
N SER A 117 4.84 -7.60 -8.19
CA SER A 117 5.96 -8.42 -8.63
C SER A 117 7.07 -8.26 -7.62
N LEU A 118 7.22 -9.25 -6.74
CA LEU A 118 8.17 -9.24 -5.62
C LEU A 118 8.95 -10.54 -5.60
N ASP A 119 10.25 -10.46 -5.44
CA ASP A 119 11.11 -11.55 -4.98
C ASP A 119 11.16 -11.50 -3.45
N LEU A 120 10.62 -12.53 -2.80
CA LEU A 120 10.62 -12.68 -1.35
C LEU A 120 11.74 -13.65 -0.97
N LYS A 121 12.79 -13.17 -0.30
CA LYS A 121 14.03 -13.94 -0.08
C LYS A 121 13.85 -15.33 0.56
N ALA A 122 12.79 -15.52 1.34
CA ALA A 122 12.51 -16.79 2.01
C ALA A 122 11.41 -17.64 1.34
N PHE A 123 10.71 -17.11 0.33
CA PHE A 123 9.51 -17.72 -0.26
C PHE A 123 9.51 -17.74 -1.80
N GLY A 124 10.50 -17.11 -2.44
CA GLY A 124 10.64 -17.02 -3.89
C GLY A 124 9.81 -15.89 -4.50
N ASP A 125 9.63 -15.97 -5.82
CA ASP A 125 8.93 -14.95 -6.59
C ASP A 125 7.41 -15.00 -6.39
N TYR A 126 6.82 -13.85 -6.13
CA TYR A 126 5.38 -13.62 -6.10
C TYR A 126 5.00 -12.61 -7.19
N MET A 127 4.11 -13.03 -8.10
CA MET A 127 3.56 -12.15 -9.13
C MET A 127 2.06 -12.37 -9.26
N ASP A 128 1.31 -11.29 -9.13
CA ASP A 128 -0.15 -11.31 -9.23
C ASP A 128 -0.69 -9.98 -9.79
N ASP A 129 -1.89 -10.02 -10.37
CA ASP A 129 -2.61 -8.86 -10.92
C ASP A 129 -4.10 -9.01 -10.62
N PHE A 130 -4.66 -8.07 -9.86
CA PHE A 130 -6.03 -8.18 -9.35
C PHE A 130 -6.75 -6.84 -9.39
N GLN A 131 -8.06 -6.92 -9.61
CA GLN A 131 -8.98 -5.80 -9.60
C GLN A 131 -9.35 -5.46 -8.15
N THR A 132 -9.22 -4.18 -7.78
CA THR A 132 -9.53 -3.72 -6.41
C THR A 132 -10.83 -2.94 -6.33
N LEU A 133 -11.22 -2.25 -7.40
CA LEU A 133 -12.42 -1.43 -7.43
C LEU A 133 -12.91 -1.25 -8.88
N GLU A 134 -14.23 -1.23 -9.04
CA GLU A 134 -14.92 -0.82 -10.27
C GLU A 134 -15.95 0.28 -9.92
N TRP A 135 -16.10 1.27 -10.81
CA TRP A 135 -17.02 2.40 -10.65
C TRP A 135 -17.70 2.80 -11.95
#